data_AF-A0A0B6X676-F1
#
_entry.id   AF-A0A0B6X676-F1
#
_cell.length_a   1.000
_cell.length_b   1.000
_cell.length_c   1.000
_cell.angle_alpha   90.00
_cell.angle_beta   90.00
_cell.angle_gamma   90.00
#
_symmetry.space_group_name_H-M   'P 1'
#
loop_
_entity.id
_entity.type
_entity.pdbx_description
1 polymer ?
#
loop_
_entity_poly.entity_id
_entity_poly.type
_entity_poly.pdbx_seq_one_letter_code
_entity_poly.pdbx_strand_id
1 'polypeptide(L)'
;MQVHQINNSNSEGVKMALDHGILNIPLHKRGNIDRDIDKWKAEQTKEKSKRLDEINYQREQERKEAERLFKLVDRKLMWAEAKRIGMSLPDFRLELKLMVFNRPKQAEKILPRLIKQD
;
A
#
# COMPACT_ATOMS: atom_id res chain seq x y z
N MET A 1 -64.21 -6.84 15.11
CA MET A 1 -63.02 -5.96 15.09
C MET A 1 -62.20 -6.24 16.34
N GLN A 2 -61.02 -6.87 16.20
CA GLN A 2 -59.86 -6.58 17.05
C GLN A 2 -58.61 -7.22 16.43
N VAL A 3 -57.60 -6.39 16.26
CA VAL A 3 -56.24 -6.71 15.82
C VAL A 3 -55.53 -7.57 16.86
N HIS A 4 -54.66 -8.48 16.44
CA HIS A 4 -53.42 -8.82 17.15
C HIS A 4 -52.34 -9.14 16.12
N GLN A 5 -51.16 -8.62 16.39
CA GLN A 5 -50.06 -8.39 15.46
C GLN A 5 -48.90 -9.36 15.79
N ILE A 6 -48.07 -9.65 14.78
CA ILE A 6 -46.64 -10.07 14.79
C ILE A 6 -46.25 -11.49 15.31
N ASN A 7 -45.60 -12.30 14.45
CA ASN A 7 -44.14 -12.60 14.54
C ASN A 7 -43.67 -13.73 13.60
N ASN A 8 -42.83 -13.33 12.64
CA ASN A 8 -41.52 -13.90 12.28
C ASN A 8 -41.38 -15.43 12.10
N SER A 9 -40.95 -15.88 10.90
CA SER A 9 -39.62 -16.52 10.71
C SER A 9 -39.45 -17.13 9.32
N ASN A 10 -38.35 -16.72 8.68
CA ASN A 10 -37.50 -17.48 7.75
C ASN A 10 -38.02 -17.89 6.36
N SER A 11 -37.58 -17.04 5.42
CA SER A 11 -37.18 -17.36 4.05
C SER A 11 -36.44 -18.70 3.93
N GLU A 12 -37.14 -19.70 3.39
CA GLU A 12 -36.56 -20.95 2.90
C GLU A 12 -35.88 -20.71 1.55
N GLY A 13 -34.65 -21.21 1.45
CA GLY A 13 -33.64 -20.86 0.47
C GLY A 13 -34.04 -21.00 -1.00
N VAL A 14 -33.73 -19.96 -1.77
CA VAL A 14 -33.65 -20.02 -3.22
C VAL A 14 -32.63 -21.10 -3.59
N LYS A 15 -33.13 -22.21 -4.13
CA LYS A 15 -32.38 -23.23 -4.87
C LYS A 15 -31.69 -22.58 -6.07
N MET A 16 -30.57 -21.90 -5.84
CA MET A 16 -29.54 -21.75 -6.87
C MET A 16 -28.73 -23.03 -6.82
N ALA A 17 -29.31 -24.11 -7.36
CA ALA A 17 -28.53 -25.28 -7.73
C ALA A 17 -27.41 -24.75 -8.61
N LEU A 18 -26.19 -24.75 -8.07
CA LEU A 18 -24.96 -24.46 -8.77
C LEU A 18 -24.82 -25.55 -9.83
N ASP A 19 -25.54 -25.39 -10.93
CA ASP A 19 -25.44 -26.19 -12.13
C ASP A 19 -24.17 -25.73 -12.87
N HIS A 20 -23.05 -25.96 -12.19
CA HIS A 20 -21.73 -26.00 -12.80
C HIS A 20 -21.40 -27.47 -12.93
N GLY A 21 -22.19 -28.17 -13.76
CA GLY A 21 -21.77 -29.47 -14.26
C GLY A 21 -20.34 -29.32 -14.76
N ILE A 22 -19.40 -30.01 -14.10
CA ILE A 22 -18.01 -30.08 -14.54
C ILE A 22 -18.06 -30.66 -15.96
N LEU A 23 -17.98 -29.79 -16.96
CA LEU A 23 -17.96 -30.18 -18.35
C LEU A 23 -16.61 -30.87 -18.59
N ASN A 24 -16.61 -32.20 -18.57
CA ASN A 24 -15.46 -33.00 -18.94
C ASN A 24 -15.25 -32.90 -20.46
N ILE A 25 -14.73 -31.76 -20.92
CA ILE A 25 -14.33 -31.59 -22.31
C ILE A 25 -13.04 -32.38 -22.52
N PRO A 26 -12.98 -33.29 -23.50
CA PRO A 26 -11.75 -33.99 -23.87
C PRO A 26 -10.62 -33.00 -24.17
N LEU A 27 -9.38 -33.31 -23.78
CA LEU A 27 -8.22 -32.42 -23.94
C LEU A 27 -8.08 -31.82 -25.36
N HIS A 28 -8.41 -32.59 -26.40
CA HIS A 28 -8.37 -32.14 -27.81
C HIS A 28 -9.51 -31.20 -28.23
N LYS A 29 -10.59 -31.11 -27.43
CA LYS A 29 -11.73 -30.18 -27.62
C LYS A 29 -11.61 -28.93 -26.75
N ARG A 30 -10.66 -28.91 -25.80
CA ARG A 30 -10.39 -27.79 -24.92
C ARG A 30 -9.80 -26.57 -25.65
N GLY A 31 -9.44 -26.68 -26.94
CA GLY A 31 -8.81 -25.58 -27.67
C GLY A 31 -7.45 -25.19 -27.10
N ASN A 32 -6.90 -24.05 -27.53
CA ASN A 32 -5.60 -23.52 -27.06
C ASN A 32 -5.72 -22.81 -25.69
N ILE A 33 -6.42 -23.39 -24.72
CA ILE A 33 -6.57 -22.82 -23.37
C ILE A 33 -5.21 -22.54 -22.73
N ASP A 34 -4.22 -23.41 -22.96
CA ASP A 34 -2.85 -23.19 -22.45
C ASP A 34 -2.24 -21.88 -22.98
N ARG A 35 -2.47 -21.56 -24.26
CA ARG A 35 -1.99 -20.31 -24.87
C ARG A 35 -2.68 -19.08 -24.29
N ASP A 36 -3.96 -19.17 -23.97
CA ASP A 36 -4.71 -18.06 -23.38
C ASP A 36 -4.38 -17.88 -21.89
N ILE A 37 -4.11 -18.99 -21.16
CA ILE A 37 -3.55 -18.95 -19.80
C ILE A 37 -2.18 -18.28 -19.79
N ASP A 38 -1.30 -18.62 -20.74
CA ASP A 38 0.04 -18.05 -20.83
C ASP A 38 0.00 -16.55 -21.18
N LYS A 39 -0.87 -16.14 -22.11
CA LYS A 39 -1.11 -14.71 -22.40
C LYS A 39 -1.60 -13.98 -21.15
N TRP A 40 -2.59 -14.53 -20.44
CA TRP A 40 -3.14 -13.91 -19.24
C TRP A 40 -2.08 -13.78 -18.13
N LYS A 41 -1.27 -14.82 -17.89
CA LYS A 41 -0.14 -14.75 -16.94
C LYS A 41 0.90 -13.71 -17.34
N ALA A 42 1.20 -13.59 -18.63
CA ALA A 42 2.12 -12.58 -19.15
C ALA A 42 1.56 -11.16 -18.95
N GLU A 43 0.26 -10.95 -19.19
CA GLU A 43 -0.42 -9.68 -18.94
C GLU A 43 -0.43 -9.33 -17.45
N GLN A 44 -0.77 -10.28 -16.58
CA GLN A 44 -0.72 -10.09 -15.12
C GLN A 44 0.70 -9.76 -14.62
N THR A 45 1.73 -10.34 -15.23
CA THR A 45 3.13 -10.07 -14.87
C THR A 45 3.56 -8.67 -15.33
N LYS A 46 3.17 -8.26 -16.54
CA LYS A 46 3.40 -6.90 -17.06
C LYS A 46 2.65 -5.84 -16.26
N GLU A 47 1.41 -6.13 -15.86
CA GLU A 47 0.59 -5.25 -15.02
C GLU A 47 1.26 -5.06 -13.64
N LYS A 48 1.73 -6.16 -13.02
CA LYS A 48 2.46 -6.11 -11.75
C LYS A 48 3.77 -5.36 -11.87
N SER A 49 4.55 -5.57 -12.94
CA SER A 49 5.82 -4.88 -13.14
C SER A 49 5.60 -3.37 -13.29
N LYS A 50 4.63 -2.94 -14.09
CA LYS A 50 4.28 -1.52 -14.23
C LYS A 50 3.90 -0.87 -12.91
N ARG A 51 3.06 -1.54 -12.10
CA ARG A 51 2.69 -1.04 -10.76
C ARG A 51 3.91 -0.93 -9.84
N LEU A 52 4.83 -1.90 -9.90
CA LEU A 52 6.06 -1.85 -9.11
C LEU A 52 6.97 -0.70 -9.56
N ASP A 53 7.09 -0.46 -10.87
CA ASP A 53 7.88 0.64 -11.43
C ASP A 53 7.32 2.00 -10.99
N GLU A 54 5.99 2.18 -11.03
CA GLU A 54 5.31 3.38 -10.53
C GLU A 54 5.54 3.58 -9.03
N ILE A 55 5.40 2.53 -8.21
CA ILE A 55 5.65 2.61 -6.76
C ILE A 55 7.11 2.98 -6.48
N ASN A 56 8.06 2.38 -7.21
CA ASN A 56 9.47 2.67 -7.07
C ASN A 56 9.80 4.10 -7.49
N TYR A 57 9.21 4.58 -8.59
CA TYR A 57 9.36 5.95 -9.04
C TYR A 57 8.86 6.95 -7.99
N GLN A 58 7.66 6.73 -7.44
CA GLN A 58 7.12 7.63 -6.41
C GLN A 58 7.98 7.62 -5.14
N ARG A 59 8.43 6.44 -4.68
CA ARG A 59 9.34 6.35 -3.53
C ARG A 59 10.65 7.11 -3.77
N GLU A 60 11.19 7.06 -4.98
CA GLU A 60 12.43 7.78 -5.33
C GLU A 60 12.22 9.30 -5.30
N GLN A 61 11.08 9.80 -5.78
CA GLN A 61 10.75 11.22 -5.70
C GLN A 61 10.57 11.68 -4.25
N GLU A 62 9.80 10.92 -3.45
CA GLU A 62 9.63 11.20 -2.02
C GLU A 62 10.97 11.18 -1.27
N ARG A 63 11.88 10.26 -1.62
CA ARG A 63 13.23 10.19 -1.05
C ARG A 63 14.06 11.43 -1.39
N LYS A 64 14.02 11.88 -2.65
CA LYS A 64 14.74 13.09 -3.09
C LYS A 64 14.24 14.33 -2.36
N GLU A 65 12.94 14.46 -2.18
CA GLU A 65 12.35 15.59 -1.46
C GLU A 65 12.72 15.54 0.02
N ALA A 66 12.64 14.38 0.66
CA ALA A 66 13.06 14.21 2.05
C ALA A 66 14.57 14.47 2.24
N GLU A 67 15.43 14.08 1.29
CA GLU A 67 16.86 14.39 1.34
C GLU A 67 17.12 15.89 1.18
N ARG A 68 16.38 16.57 0.29
CA ARG A 68 16.45 18.02 0.14
C ARG A 68 16.06 18.74 1.43
N LEU A 69 14.97 18.33 2.05
CA LEU A 69 14.52 18.86 3.33
C LEU A 69 15.55 18.61 4.44
N PHE A 70 16.18 17.43 4.48
CA PHE A 70 17.23 17.12 5.45
C PHE A 70 18.45 18.02 5.33
N LYS A 71 18.82 18.48 4.12
CA LYS A 71 19.92 19.44 3.92
C LYS A 71 19.60 20.84 4.47
N LEU A 72 18.31 21.18 4.59
CA LEU A 72 17.83 22.47 5.10
C LEU A 72 17.59 22.48 6.61
N VAL A 73 17.74 21.34 7.29
CA VAL A 73 17.50 21.23 8.74
C VAL A 73 18.55 22.04 9.52
N ASP A 74 18.07 22.87 10.45
CA ASP A 74 18.93 23.66 11.33
C ASP A 74 19.48 22.79 12.49
N ARG A 75 20.78 22.91 12.77
CA ARG A 75 21.46 22.14 13.82
C ARG A 75 20.92 22.44 15.22
N LYS A 76 20.48 23.66 15.51
CA LYS A 76 19.93 24.06 16.81
C LYS A 76 18.55 23.44 17.03
N LEU A 77 17.70 23.40 15.99
CA LEU A 77 16.39 22.76 16.05
C LEU A 77 16.52 21.24 16.18
N MET A 78 17.47 20.64 15.45
CA MET A 78 17.80 19.22 15.60
C MET A 78 18.23 18.88 17.04
N TRP A 79 19.02 19.75 17.68
CA TRP A 79 19.44 19.55 19.06
C TRP A 79 18.29 19.70 20.07
N ALA A 80 17.41 20.70 19.87
CA ALA A 80 16.25 20.89 20.72
C ALA A 80 15.31 19.67 20.69
N GLU A 81 15.08 19.11 19.49
CA GLU A 81 14.22 17.94 19.33
C GLU A 81 14.90 16.66 19.85
N ALA A 82 16.20 16.48 19.60
CA ALA A 82 16.97 15.37 20.18
C ALA A 82 16.90 15.40 21.71
N LYS A 83 17.05 16.58 22.33
CA LYS A 83 16.93 16.76 23.79
C LYS A 83 15.52 16.45 24.30
N ARG A 84 14.47 16.84 23.55
CA ARG A 84 13.07 16.52 23.89
C ARG A 84 12.80 15.02 23.94
N ILE A 85 13.44 14.27 23.05
CA ILE A 85 13.29 12.81 22.94
C ILE A 85 14.27 12.06 23.87
N GLY A 86 15.25 12.76 24.45
CA GLY A 86 16.28 12.17 25.30
C GLY A 86 17.36 11.42 24.52
N MET A 87 17.58 11.78 23.25
CA MET A 87 18.54 11.14 22.35
C MET A 87 19.76 12.03 22.12
N SER A 88 20.92 11.42 21.86
CA SER A 88 22.13 12.14 21.46
C SER A 88 22.00 12.71 20.05
N LEU A 89 22.61 13.85 19.77
CA LEU A 89 22.56 14.50 18.46
C LEU A 89 23.03 13.60 17.28
N PRO A 90 24.12 12.81 17.40
CA PRO A 90 24.57 11.91 16.34
C PRO A 90 23.56 10.80 16.08
N ASP A 91 22.98 10.23 17.14
CA ASP A 91 21.99 9.16 17.05
C ASP A 91 20.70 9.68 16.41
N PHE A 92 20.26 10.87 16.81
CA PHE A 92 19.09 11.52 16.22
C PHE A 92 19.31 11.86 14.74
N ARG A 93 20.53 12.27 14.37
CA ARG A 93 20.89 12.49 12.97
C ARG A 93 20.90 11.20 12.16
N LEU A 94 21.40 10.11 12.75
CA LEU A 94 21.37 8.79 12.13
C LEU A 94 19.93 8.31 11.94
N GLU A 95 19.08 8.45 12.96
CA GLU A 95 17.67 8.09 12.91
C GLU A 95 16.93 8.88 11.84
N LEU A 96 17.16 10.20 11.74
CA LEU A 96 16.60 11.02 10.67
C LEU A 96 17.06 10.54 9.29
N LYS A 97 18.35 10.18 9.14
CA LYS A 97 18.88 9.65 7.87
C LYS A 97 18.25 8.30 7.52
N LEU A 98 18.09 7.41 8.51
CA LEU A 98 17.41 6.13 8.35
C LEU A 98 15.92 6.32 8.02
N MET A 99 15.27 7.33 8.59
CA MET A 99 13.88 7.66 8.33
C MET A 99 13.70 8.18 6.90
N VAL A 100 14.58 9.07 6.43
CA VAL A 100 14.60 9.54 5.02
C VAL A 100 14.76 8.36 4.05
N PHE A 101 15.63 7.40 4.38
CA PHE A 101 15.90 6.26 3.52
C PHE A 101 14.79 5.19 3.55
N ASN A 102 14.30 4.83 4.73
CA ASN A 102 13.34 3.72 4.91
C ASN A 102 11.88 4.16 4.82
N ARG A 103 11.57 5.41 5.16
CA ARG A 103 10.20 5.93 5.31
C ARG A 103 10.08 7.39 4.88
N PRO A 104 10.25 7.69 3.57
CA PRO A 104 10.32 9.06 3.08
C PRO A 104 9.06 9.88 3.38
N LYS A 105 7.85 9.28 3.32
CA LYS A 105 6.58 9.95 3.71
C LYS A 105 6.53 10.42 5.17
N GLN A 106 7.17 9.69 6.09
CA GLN A 106 7.19 10.09 7.51
C GLN A 106 8.23 11.20 7.71
N ALA A 107 9.38 11.08 7.03
CA ALA A 107 10.41 12.11 7.03
C ALA A 107 9.87 13.45 6.50
N GLU A 108 9.14 13.46 5.38
CA GLU A 108 8.54 14.66 4.80
C GLU A 108 7.59 15.39 5.75
N LYS A 109 6.94 14.70 6.70
CA LYS A 109 6.07 15.33 7.71
C LYS A 109 6.82 15.94 8.89
N ILE A 110 7.94 15.33 9.27
CA ILE A 110 8.70 15.71 10.47
C ILE A 110 9.76 16.74 10.14
N LEU A 111 10.43 16.61 8.98
CA LEU A 111 11.53 17.49 8.57
C LEU A 111 11.13 18.97 8.47
N PRO A 112 9.95 19.37 7.97
CA PRO A 112 9.53 20.77 7.96
C PRO A 112 9.46 21.42 9.34
N ARG A 113 9.25 20.65 10.42
CA ARG A 113 9.25 21.16 11.81
C ARG A 113 10.67 21.48 12.32
N LEU A 114 11.68 20.93 11.66
CA LEU A 114 13.09 21.09 12.00
C LEU A 114 13.80 22.05 11.05
N ILE A 115 13.07 22.62 10.08
CA ILE A 115 13.53 23.70 9.23
C ILE A 115 13.17 25.01 9.92
N LYS A 116 14.14 25.93 9.94
CA LYS A 116 13.92 27.28 10.48
C LYS A 116 12.89 27.97 9.57
N GLN A 117 11.68 28.20 10.08
CA GLN A 117 10.76 29.14 9.46
C GLN A 117 11.34 30.54 9.76
N ASP A 118 11.71 31.28 8.72
CA ASP A 118 12.06 32.70 8.84
C ASP A 118 10.89 33.50 9.43
#